data_AF-A0A928TCN2-F1
#
_entry.id   AF-A0A928TCN2-F1
#
_cell.length_a   1.000
_cell.length_b   1.000
_cell.length_c   1.000
_cell.angle_alpha   90.00
_cell.angle_beta   90.00
_cell.angle_gamma   90.00
#
_symmetry.space_group_name_H-M   'P 1'
#
loop_
_entity.id
_entity.type
_entity.pdbx_description
1 polymer ?
#
loop_
_entity_poly.entity_id
_entity_poly.type
_entity_poly.pdbx_seq_one_letter_code
_entity_poly.pdbx_strand_id
1 'polypeptide(L)'
;MPRFLLVSLMLFAVSLRAETMLQYFNTSWAEITAKMPELAEAGYTSLWLPPPTKGSGGLSVGYDMWDPFDLGSKNQRNSVRTRYGTEAELLRLVETAHRFGIRVYFDNIMNHRAFDVPGYNENTPIDIYPGLVPEDFHLRKTHYGCYRKWDNTR
;
A
#
# COMPACT_ATOMS: atom_id res chain seq x y z
N MET A 1 -63.22 -17.77 -16.17
CA MET A 1 -62.09 -17.97 -17.10
C MET A 1 -60.87 -17.28 -16.51
N PRO A 2 -59.74 -17.97 -16.33
CA PRO A 2 -58.68 -17.54 -15.40
C PRO A 2 -57.80 -16.45 -16.02
N ARG A 3 -57.43 -15.48 -15.17
CA ARG A 3 -56.44 -14.41 -15.42
C ARG A 3 -55.05 -15.02 -15.61
N PHE A 4 -54.41 -14.78 -16.74
CA PHE A 4 -52.98 -15.03 -16.91
C PHE A 4 -52.18 -13.93 -16.20
N LEU A 5 -51.44 -14.29 -15.16
CA LEU A 5 -50.48 -13.44 -14.49
C LEU A 5 -49.16 -13.51 -15.28
N LEU A 6 -48.82 -12.45 -16.02
CA LEU A 6 -47.48 -12.31 -16.60
C LEU A 6 -46.49 -12.00 -15.47
N VAL A 7 -45.69 -12.97 -15.07
CA VAL A 7 -44.50 -12.75 -14.23
C VAL A 7 -43.39 -12.25 -15.15
N SER A 8 -43.14 -10.94 -15.15
CA SER A 8 -41.98 -10.36 -15.82
C SER A 8 -40.72 -10.72 -15.01
N LEU A 9 -39.99 -11.73 -15.47
CA LEU A 9 -38.68 -12.08 -14.94
C LEU A 9 -37.70 -10.96 -15.34
N MET A 10 -37.51 -9.95 -14.48
CA MET A 10 -36.39 -9.02 -14.65
C MET A 10 -35.10 -9.82 -14.45
N LEU A 11 -34.45 -10.16 -15.56
CA LEU A 11 -33.06 -10.59 -15.58
C LEU A 11 -32.23 -9.46 -14.95
N PHE A 12 -31.95 -9.57 -13.65
CA PHE A 12 -30.84 -8.85 -13.04
C PHE A 12 -29.57 -9.40 -13.68
N ALA A 13 -29.15 -8.79 -14.79
CA ALA A 13 -27.81 -8.96 -15.29
C ALA A 13 -26.88 -8.45 -14.18
N VAL A 14 -26.30 -9.38 -13.43
CA VAL A 14 -25.23 -9.07 -12.50
C VAL A 14 -24.13 -8.47 -13.36
N SER A 15 -23.94 -7.15 -13.28
CA SER A 15 -22.84 -6.48 -13.95
C SER A 15 -21.56 -6.97 -13.28
N LEU A 16 -20.92 -7.96 -13.88
CA LEU A 16 -19.54 -8.34 -13.58
C LEU A 16 -18.67 -7.16 -14.01
N ARG A 17 -18.48 -6.19 -13.10
CA ARG A 17 -17.51 -5.12 -13.31
C ARG A 17 -16.15 -5.62 -12.88
N ALA A 18 -15.24 -5.71 -13.84
CA ALA A 18 -13.83 -5.90 -13.54
C ALA A 18 -13.33 -4.70 -12.70
N GLU A 19 -12.37 -4.95 -11.82
CA GLU A 19 -11.66 -3.89 -11.14
C GLU A 19 -10.86 -3.07 -12.16
N THR A 20 -11.04 -1.75 -12.12
CA THR A 20 -10.20 -0.81 -12.87
C THR A 20 -9.25 -0.14 -11.88
N MET A 21 -7.98 -0.50 -11.98
CA MET A 21 -6.92 0.08 -11.15
C MET A 21 -6.21 1.22 -11.89
N LEU A 22 -6.02 2.34 -11.21
CA LEU A 22 -5.20 3.45 -11.69
C LEU A 22 -3.86 3.48 -10.96
N GLN A 23 -2.77 3.39 -11.70
CA GLN A 23 -1.46 3.79 -11.18
C GLN A 23 -1.41 5.34 -11.13
N TYR A 24 -1.42 5.91 -9.93
CA TYR A 24 -1.47 7.36 -9.74
C TYR A 24 -0.23 7.88 -9.01
N PHE A 25 0.83 8.12 -9.78
CA PHE A 25 2.17 8.46 -9.28
C PHE A 25 2.53 9.92 -9.60
N ASN A 26 3.58 10.42 -8.96
CA ASN A 26 4.11 11.77 -9.15
C ASN A 26 3.11 12.90 -8.82
N THR A 27 2.20 12.61 -7.88
CA THR A 27 1.15 13.53 -7.41
C THR A 27 1.13 13.54 -5.88
N SER A 28 0.84 14.67 -5.27
CA SER A 28 0.80 14.78 -3.80
C SER A 28 -0.43 14.08 -3.20
N TRP A 29 -0.34 13.67 -1.92
CA TRP A 29 -1.48 13.07 -1.23
C TRP A 29 -2.70 13.99 -1.18
N ALA A 30 -2.48 15.30 -0.98
CA ALA A 30 -3.55 16.29 -0.97
C ALA A 30 -4.26 16.41 -2.33
N GLU A 31 -3.53 16.36 -3.42
CA GLU A 31 -4.09 16.45 -4.77
C GLU A 31 -4.87 15.19 -5.15
N ILE A 32 -4.32 13.99 -4.87
CA ILE A 32 -5.06 12.73 -5.08
C ILE A 32 -6.35 12.72 -4.25
N THR A 33 -6.29 13.20 -3.01
CA THR A 33 -7.48 13.34 -2.15
C THR A 33 -8.54 14.24 -2.79
N ALA A 34 -8.13 15.39 -3.35
CA ALA A 34 -9.04 16.32 -4.01
C ALA A 34 -9.66 15.73 -5.30
N LYS A 35 -8.94 14.84 -5.99
CA LYS A 35 -9.39 14.17 -7.21
C LYS A 35 -10.30 12.97 -7.00
N MET A 36 -10.49 12.52 -5.75
CA MET A 36 -11.26 11.31 -5.45
C MET A 36 -12.68 11.27 -6.06
N PRO A 37 -13.49 12.36 -6.04
CA PRO A 37 -14.80 12.36 -6.68
C PRO A 37 -14.71 12.10 -8.19
N GLU A 38 -13.78 12.77 -8.88
CA GLU A 38 -13.56 12.62 -10.32
C GLU A 38 -13.10 11.20 -10.67
N LEU A 39 -12.23 10.61 -9.84
CA LEU A 39 -11.75 9.23 -10.02
C LEU A 39 -12.88 8.20 -9.87
N ALA A 40 -13.77 8.42 -8.90
CA ALA A 40 -14.93 7.56 -8.68
C ALA A 40 -15.95 7.68 -9.82
N GLU A 41 -16.24 8.90 -10.28
CA GLU A 41 -17.12 9.15 -11.44
C GLU A 41 -16.57 8.53 -12.73
N ALA A 42 -15.24 8.57 -12.93
CA ALA A 42 -14.56 7.92 -14.04
C ALA A 42 -14.64 6.37 -13.98
N GLY A 43 -15.04 5.80 -12.84
CA GLY A 43 -15.22 4.36 -12.66
C GLY A 43 -13.97 3.60 -12.21
N TYR A 44 -12.94 4.30 -11.70
CA TYR A 44 -11.83 3.63 -11.03
C TYR A 44 -12.27 3.06 -9.69
N THR A 45 -11.87 1.82 -9.41
CA THR A 45 -12.24 1.09 -8.19
C THR A 45 -11.06 0.85 -7.25
N SER A 46 -9.85 1.14 -7.72
CA SER A 46 -8.62 1.03 -6.93
C SER A 46 -7.52 1.96 -7.43
N LEU A 47 -6.63 2.33 -6.51
CA LEU A 47 -5.42 3.10 -6.78
C LEU A 47 -4.20 2.27 -6.43
N TRP A 48 -3.21 2.27 -7.33
CA TRP A 48 -1.84 1.92 -7.02
C TRP A 48 -1.04 3.21 -6.82
N LEU A 49 -0.54 3.40 -5.62
CA LEU A 49 0.17 4.60 -5.15
C LEU A 49 1.66 4.30 -4.92
N PRO A 50 2.53 5.32 -5.04
CA PRO A 50 3.98 5.14 -4.88
C PRO A 50 4.35 4.76 -3.43
N PRO A 51 5.61 4.34 -3.17
CA PRO A 51 6.05 3.98 -1.84
C PRO A 51 5.82 5.14 -0.85
N PRO A 52 5.08 4.93 0.25
CA PRO A 52 4.69 6.02 1.14
C PRO A 52 5.75 6.35 2.20
N THR A 53 6.81 5.56 2.27
CA THR A 53 7.82 5.58 3.33
C THR A 53 8.99 6.52 3.01
N LYS A 54 9.72 6.94 4.04
CA LYS A 54 10.92 7.78 3.91
C LYS A 54 12.01 7.08 3.08
N GLY A 55 12.49 7.76 2.05
CA GLY A 55 13.67 7.38 1.25
C GLY A 55 14.89 8.27 1.53
N SER A 56 15.71 8.58 0.51
CA SER A 56 16.92 9.41 0.66
C SER A 56 16.71 10.82 1.19
N GLY A 57 15.49 11.34 1.12
CA GLY A 57 15.09 12.68 1.57
C GLY A 57 13.74 13.08 1.00
N GLY A 58 13.36 14.35 1.16
CA GLY A 58 12.03 14.86 0.76
C GLY A 58 11.75 14.86 -0.75
N LEU A 59 12.74 14.60 -1.61
CA LEU A 59 12.58 14.55 -3.07
C LEU A 59 12.61 13.11 -3.64
N SER A 60 12.91 12.12 -2.79
CA SER A 60 12.93 10.70 -3.12
C SER A 60 11.59 10.26 -3.73
N VAL A 61 11.66 9.44 -4.78
CA VAL A 61 10.48 8.79 -5.37
C VAL A 61 10.03 7.54 -4.60
N GLY A 62 10.77 7.14 -3.57
CA GLY A 62 10.40 6.09 -2.63
C GLY A 62 11.10 4.74 -2.83
N TYR A 63 11.65 4.46 -4.01
CA TYR A 63 12.32 3.17 -4.29
C TYR A 63 13.65 3.00 -3.56
N ASP A 64 14.30 4.11 -3.18
CA ASP A 64 15.48 4.20 -2.33
C ASP A 64 15.09 4.19 -0.84
N MET A 65 14.35 3.15 -0.43
CA MET A 65 13.70 3.05 0.88
C MET A 65 14.72 3.09 2.03
N TRP A 66 14.48 3.96 3.01
CA TRP A 66 15.29 4.13 4.21
C TRP A 66 14.59 3.56 5.45
N ASP A 67 13.54 4.23 5.94
CA ASP A 67 12.78 3.82 7.14
C ASP A 67 11.37 3.36 6.70
N PRO A 68 11.05 2.06 6.80
CA PRO A 68 9.75 1.54 6.37
C PRO A 68 8.59 1.97 7.28
N PHE A 69 8.90 2.51 8.47
CA PHE A 69 7.93 2.94 9.48
C PHE A 69 7.83 4.45 9.60
N ASP A 70 8.46 5.21 8.70
CA ASP A 70 8.27 6.66 8.61
C ASP A 70 7.47 7.01 7.36
N LEU A 71 6.16 7.22 7.53
CA LEU A 71 5.22 7.62 6.48
C LEU A 71 5.23 9.14 6.22
N GLY A 72 6.27 9.84 6.68
CA GLY A 72 6.38 11.29 6.61
C GLY A 72 5.99 11.99 7.90
N SER A 73 6.33 11.40 9.06
CA SER A 73 6.05 11.94 10.40
C SER A 73 7.30 12.20 11.24
N LYS A 74 8.48 11.70 10.82
CA LYS A 74 9.75 11.91 11.54
C LYS A 74 10.67 12.83 10.75
N ASN A 75 11.40 13.71 11.44
CA ASN A 75 12.48 14.49 10.82
C ASN A 75 13.70 13.58 10.60
N GLN A 76 13.77 12.97 9.43
CA GLN A 76 14.84 12.06 9.00
C GLN A 76 15.26 12.43 7.59
N ARG A 77 16.53 12.24 7.25
CA ARG A 77 17.05 12.53 5.90
C ARG A 77 16.72 13.97 5.44
N ASN A 78 16.84 14.93 6.36
CA ASN A 78 16.57 16.35 6.16
C ASN A 78 15.14 16.71 5.71
N SER A 79 14.15 15.85 6.00
CA SER A 79 12.75 16.16 5.74
C SER A 79 11.82 15.44 6.73
N VAL A 80 10.77 16.12 7.16
CA VAL A 80 9.64 15.44 7.83
C VAL A 80 8.81 14.68 6.80
N ARG A 81 8.28 15.41 5.81
CA ARG A 81 7.44 14.84 4.74
C ARG A 81 8.23 13.94 3.78
N THR A 82 7.53 13.00 3.15
CA THR A 82 8.01 12.40 1.90
C THR A 82 7.79 13.35 0.73
N ARG A 83 8.20 12.95 -0.48
CA ARG A 83 7.89 13.68 -1.72
C ARG A 83 6.40 13.94 -1.86
N TYR A 84 5.58 12.99 -1.44
CA TYR A 84 4.14 13.01 -1.68
C TYR A 84 3.34 13.73 -0.58
N GLY A 85 3.85 13.77 0.65
CA GLY A 85 3.20 14.47 1.77
C GLY A 85 3.63 13.97 3.14
N THR A 86 2.84 14.35 4.14
CA THR A 86 2.94 13.91 5.53
C THR A 86 2.07 12.69 5.79
N GLU A 87 2.33 11.99 6.89
CA GLU A 87 1.51 10.86 7.34
C GLU A 87 0.03 11.26 7.51
N ALA A 88 -0.24 12.47 8.03
CA ALA A 88 -1.61 12.96 8.19
C ALA A 88 -2.35 13.15 6.86
N GLU A 89 -1.66 13.62 5.81
CA GLU A 89 -2.24 13.75 4.47
C GLU A 89 -2.46 12.37 3.83
N LEU A 90 -1.55 11.42 4.05
CA LEU A 90 -1.69 10.04 3.59
C LEU A 90 -2.92 9.35 4.21
N LEU A 91 -3.10 9.48 5.53
CA LEU A 91 -4.26 8.93 6.23
C LEU A 91 -5.57 9.53 5.71
N ARG A 92 -5.61 10.85 5.50
CA ARG A 92 -6.76 11.54 4.91
C ARG A 92 -7.08 11.04 3.49
N LEU A 93 -6.06 10.77 2.68
CA LEU A 93 -6.23 10.18 1.35
C LEU A 93 -6.93 8.83 1.46
N VAL A 94 -6.39 7.93 2.29
CA VAL A 94 -6.92 6.56 2.45
C VAL A 94 -8.36 6.59 2.94
N GLU A 95 -8.67 7.40 3.95
CA GLU A 95 -10.04 7.56 4.45
C GLU A 95 -10.98 8.08 3.37
N THR A 96 -10.53 9.04 2.56
CA THR A 96 -11.33 9.61 1.47
C THR A 96 -11.56 8.59 0.37
N ALA A 97 -10.53 7.86 -0.04
CA ALA A 97 -10.64 6.78 -1.02
C ALA A 97 -11.69 5.75 -0.60
N HIS A 98 -11.64 5.30 0.66
CA HIS A 98 -12.62 4.35 1.20
C HIS A 98 -14.04 4.92 1.22
N ARG A 99 -14.23 6.21 1.53
CA ARG A 99 -15.56 6.87 1.45
C ARG A 99 -16.14 6.86 0.02
N PHE A 100 -15.28 6.90 -1.00
CA PHE A 100 -15.67 6.81 -2.41
C PHE A 100 -15.68 5.37 -2.95
N GLY A 101 -15.49 4.35 -2.09
CA GLY A 101 -15.48 2.95 -2.50
C GLY A 101 -14.23 2.55 -3.29
N ILE A 102 -13.15 3.33 -3.20
CA ILE A 102 -11.89 3.09 -3.90
C ILE A 102 -10.89 2.42 -2.95
N ARG A 103 -10.34 1.27 -3.36
CA ARG A 103 -9.27 0.59 -2.64
C ARG A 103 -7.92 1.26 -2.87
N VAL A 104 -7.03 1.18 -1.88
CA VAL A 104 -5.68 1.75 -1.97
C VAL A 104 -4.64 0.65 -1.83
N TYR A 105 -3.73 0.59 -2.80
CA TYR A 105 -2.57 -0.29 -2.83
C TYR A 105 -1.31 0.56 -2.87
N PHE A 106 -0.41 0.37 -1.91
CA PHE A 106 0.90 1.03 -1.92
C PHE A 106 1.94 0.11 -2.54
N ASP A 107 2.83 0.69 -3.33
CA ASP A 107 4.06 0.04 -3.74
C ASP A 107 4.92 -0.29 -2.49
N ASN A 108 5.34 -1.54 -2.37
CA ASN A 108 6.03 -2.06 -1.19
C ASN A 108 7.42 -2.56 -1.57
N ILE A 109 8.44 -1.94 -1.00
CA ILE A 109 9.83 -2.26 -1.26
C ILE A 109 10.31 -3.20 -0.14
N MET A 110 10.56 -4.46 -0.48
CA MET A 110 11.09 -5.44 0.48
C MET A 110 12.48 -5.96 0.11
N ASN A 111 12.95 -5.63 -1.11
CA ASN A 111 14.19 -6.17 -1.65
C ASN A 111 15.45 -5.61 -0.98
N HIS A 112 15.46 -4.32 -0.63
CA HIS A 112 16.67 -3.62 -0.20
C HIS A 112 16.34 -2.45 0.72
N ARG A 113 17.40 -1.90 1.35
CA ARG A 113 17.39 -0.58 1.97
C ARG A 113 18.46 0.26 1.29
N ALA A 114 18.30 1.57 1.31
CA ALA A 114 19.31 2.49 0.78
C ALA A 114 20.10 3.12 1.93
N PHE A 115 21.35 3.50 1.65
CA PHE A 115 22.23 4.27 2.53
C PHE A 115 22.59 3.59 3.88
N ASP A 116 23.14 4.38 4.80
CA ASP A 116 23.61 4.06 6.15
C ASP A 116 22.49 3.78 7.18
N VAL A 117 21.79 2.64 7.09
CA VAL A 117 20.71 2.33 8.05
C VAL A 117 21.27 2.18 9.48
N PRO A 118 20.77 2.94 10.49
CA PRO A 118 21.25 2.82 11.87
C PRO A 118 21.15 1.38 12.39
N GLY A 119 22.24 0.89 12.96
CA GLY A 119 22.36 -0.49 13.46
C GLY A 119 22.85 -1.50 12.43
N TYR A 120 23.03 -1.11 11.17
CA TYR A 120 23.59 -1.94 10.11
C TYR A 120 24.93 -1.37 9.65
N ASN A 121 25.89 -2.26 9.36
CA ASN A 121 27.21 -1.91 8.86
C ASN A 121 27.79 -3.05 8.02
N GLU A 122 29.05 -2.95 7.61
CA GLU A 122 29.74 -3.94 6.78
C GLU A 122 29.86 -5.33 7.42
N ASN A 123 29.70 -5.42 8.75
CA ASN A 123 29.74 -6.68 9.49
C ASN A 123 28.35 -7.27 9.76
N THR A 124 27.27 -6.60 9.31
CA THR A 124 25.92 -7.13 9.47
C THR A 124 25.74 -8.40 8.63
N PRO A 125 25.31 -9.52 9.23
CA PRO A 125 25.03 -10.74 8.49
C PRO A 125 24.05 -10.52 7.34
N ILE A 126 24.32 -11.16 6.19
CA ILE A 126 23.52 -11.02 4.97
C ILE A 126 22.09 -11.58 5.13
N ASP A 127 21.87 -12.47 6.10
CA ASP A 127 20.57 -13.01 6.48
C ASP A 127 19.76 -12.09 7.41
N ILE A 128 20.36 -10.98 7.86
CA ILE A 128 19.70 -9.97 8.70
C ILE A 128 19.42 -8.69 7.89
N TYR A 129 20.29 -8.32 6.94
CA TYR A 129 20.04 -7.20 6.03
C TYR A 129 19.05 -7.61 4.92
N PRO A 130 17.98 -6.84 4.60
CA PRO A 130 17.75 -5.42 4.87
C PRO A 130 16.86 -5.11 6.11
N GLY A 131 16.98 -5.90 7.17
CA GLY A 131 16.24 -5.74 8.43
C GLY A 131 14.88 -6.43 8.41
N LEU A 132 14.82 -7.59 7.76
CA LEU A 132 13.65 -8.45 7.72
C LEU A 132 14.10 -9.87 8.05
N VAL A 133 13.49 -10.49 9.05
CA VAL A 133 13.72 -11.89 9.43
C VAL A 133 12.50 -12.74 9.10
N PRO A 134 12.65 -14.06 8.91
CA PRO A 134 11.52 -14.94 8.61
C PRO A 134 10.33 -14.81 9.57
N GLU A 135 10.60 -14.50 10.84
CA GLU A 135 9.61 -14.28 11.88
C GLU A 135 8.68 -13.10 11.58
N ASP A 136 9.14 -12.06 10.87
CA ASP A 136 8.31 -10.93 10.42
C ASP A 136 7.24 -11.37 9.42
N PHE A 137 7.44 -12.52 8.77
CA PHE A 137 6.51 -13.12 7.81
C PHE A 137 5.66 -14.25 8.43
N HIS A 138 5.59 -14.30 9.76
CA HIS A 138 4.90 -15.34 10.51
C HIS A 138 5.45 -16.75 10.23
N LEU A 139 6.75 -16.85 9.96
CA LEU A 139 7.45 -18.13 9.84
C LEU A 139 8.16 -18.46 11.16
N ARG A 140 8.32 -19.75 11.44
CA ARG A 140 9.15 -20.26 12.54
C ARG A 140 10.20 -21.21 12.02
N LYS A 141 11.38 -21.20 12.64
CA LYS A 141 12.40 -22.22 12.45
C LYS A 141 11.95 -23.53 13.09
N THR A 142 12.06 -24.62 12.34
CA THR A 142 11.76 -25.99 12.79
C THR A 142 12.99 -26.62 13.42
N HIS A 143 12.81 -27.74 14.12
CA HIS A 143 13.93 -28.52 14.68
C HIS A 143 14.86 -29.10 13.60
N TYR A 144 14.39 -29.20 12.35
CA TYR A 144 15.19 -29.57 11.19
C TYR A 144 15.94 -28.39 10.54
N GLY A 145 15.84 -27.19 11.11
CA GLY A 145 16.47 -25.98 10.56
C GLY A 145 15.73 -25.31 9.40
N CYS A 146 14.62 -25.88 8.92
CA CYS A 146 13.76 -25.28 7.88
C CYS A 146 12.76 -24.27 8.46
N TYR A 147 12.19 -23.39 7.64
CA TYR A 147 11.11 -22.47 8.03
C TYR A 147 9.72 -22.99 7.66
N ARG A 148 8.72 -22.76 8.52
CA ARG A 148 7.29 -23.05 8.23
C ARG A 148 6.36 -22.00 8.84
N LYS A 149 5.15 -21.83 8.30
CA LYS A 149 4.11 -20.99 8.91
C LYS A 149 3.79 -21.43 10.34
N TRP A 150 3.39 -20.47 11.17
CA TRP A 150 2.83 -20.76 12.48
C TRP A 150 1.49 -21.50 12.37
N ASP A 151 1.18 -22.31 13.39
CA ASP A 151 -0.02 -23.17 13.38
C ASP A 151 -1.33 -22.37 13.52
N ASN A 152 -1.24 -21.13 14.01
CA ASN A 152 -2.37 -20.20 14.19
C ASN A 152 -2.55 -19.21 13.02
N THR A 153 -1.70 -19.23 12.01
CA THR A 153 -1.81 -18.38 10.82
C THR A 153 -2.42 -19.20 9.69
N ARG A 154 -3.76 -19.24 9.64
CA ARG A 154 -4.52 -19.85 8.54
C ARG A 154 -4.81 -18.80 7.47
#